data_AF-A0A834A0T1-F1
#
_entry.id   AF-A0A834A0T1-F1
#
_cell.length_a   1.000
_cell.length_b   1.000
_cell.length_c   1.000
_cell.angle_alpha   90.00
_cell.angle_beta   90.00
_cell.angle_gamma   90.00
#
_symmetry.space_group_name_H-M   'P 1'
#
loop_
_entity.id
_entity.type
_entity.pdbx_description
1 polymer ?
#
loop_
_entity_poly.entity_id
_entity_poly.type
_entity_poly.pdbx_seq_one_letter_code
_entity_poly.pdbx_strand_id
1 'polypeptide(L)'
;MAPAQRCTLCRQTFFCGRGHVYSRKHQRQLKAALDRLLPQVEAARRAIRTAHVERYVPEHDRCCWCLCCSCEVRKHLSHGNLTVLHGGLLEHLASPEHKKATNRFWWENKAEVHMKEKFLISPQDYAQFKKSMVKGLDSYEEKEDEVIKEMAAQIREVEHRQQEVVRSVLEPQAVPDPEEGSSAPGSWKGTNSQVAPTSQRPSYLDLPPAQELDWMDTGQPLTFIGHQV
;
A
#
# COMPACT_ATOMS: atom_id res chain seq x y z
N MET A 1 -14.60 -52.26 22.20
CA MET A 1 -13.32 -51.65 21.75
C MET A 1 -13.48 -50.14 21.80
N ALA A 2 -12.52 -49.40 22.36
CA ALA A 2 -12.58 -47.94 22.34
C ALA A 2 -12.45 -47.43 20.88
N PRO A 3 -13.22 -46.42 20.46
CA PRO A 3 -13.14 -45.89 19.10
C PRO A 3 -11.77 -45.30 18.82
N ALA A 4 -11.27 -45.47 17.59
CA ALA A 4 -10.01 -44.89 17.15
C ALA A 4 -10.11 -43.36 17.19
N GLN A 5 -9.19 -42.71 17.91
CA GLN A 5 -9.09 -41.26 18.00
C GLN A 5 -7.87 -40.76 17.25
N ARG A 6 -8.06 -39.84 16.31
CA ARG A 6 -6.94 -39.22 15.58
C ARG A 6 -6.57 -37.89 16.23
N CYS A 7 -5.29 -37.73 16.56
CA CYS A 7 -4.75 -36.45 17.00
C CYS A 7 -4.29 -35.63 15.80
N THR A 8 -4.79 -34.40 15.64
CA THR A 8 -4.40 -33.50 14.55
C THR A 8 -2.97 -32.98 14.70
N LEU A 9 -2.50 -32.76 15.93
CA LEU A 9 -1.13 -32.34 16.23
C LEU A 9 -0.11 -33.46 15.98
N CYS A 10 -0.39 -34.67 16.46
CA CYS A 10 0.52 -35.82 16.30
C CYS A 10 0.39 -36.50 14.93
N ARG A 11 -0.69 -36.22 14.19
CA ARG A 11 -1.09 -36.91 12.95
C ARG A 11 -1.13 -38.45 13.09
N GLN A 12 -1.44 -38.92 14.29
CA GLN A 12 -1.45 -40.35 14.66
C GLN A 12 -2.84 -40.73 15.18
N THR A 13 -3.25 -41.95 14.86
CA THR A 13 -4.42 -42.62 15.42
C THR A 13 -4.04 -43.39 16.68
N PHE A 14 -4.86 -43.23 17.72
CA PHE A 14 -4.69 -43.88 19.01
C PHE A 14 -5.95 -44.67 19.34
N PHE A 15 -5.77 -45.86 19.92
CA PHE A 15 -6.87 -46.77 20.28
C PHE A 15 -7.11 -46.81 21.80
N CYS A 16 -6.21 -46.20 22.59
CA CYS A 16 -6.21 -46.22 24.05
C CYS A 16 -6.62 -44.86 24.65
N GLY A 17 -7.84 -44.41 24.34
CA GLY A 17 -8.44 -43.23 24.95
C GLY A 17 -7.58 -41.95 24.90
N ARG A 18 -7.77 -41.05 25.88
CA ARG A 18 -7.10 -39.74 25.93
C ARG A 18 -5.70 -39.73 26.57
N GLY A 19 -5.08 -40.88 26.85
CA GLY A 19 -3.77 -40.92 27.50
C GLY A 19 -2.65 -40.26 26.68
N HIS A 20 -2.76 -40.28 25.34
CA HIS A 20 -1.70 -39.82 24.44
C HIS A 20 -1.35 -38.33 24.59
N VAL A 21 -2.30 -37.48 25.02
CA VAL A 21 -2.09 -36.03 25.17
C VAL A 21 -1.10 -35.71 26.29
N TYR A 22 -0.92 -36.64 27.23
CA TYR A 22 0.07 -36.52 28.32
C TYR A 22 1.46 -37.02 27.92
N SER A 23 1.62 -37.59 26.72
CA SER A 23 2.91 -38.10 26.27
C SER A 23 3.90 -36.96 26.02
N ARG A 24 5.19 -37.19 26.33
CA ARG A 24 6.27 -36.23 26.05
C ARG A 24 6.34 -35.86 24.56
N LYS A 25 6.05 -36.80 23.66
CA LYS A 25 6.02 -36.55 22.21
C LYS A 25 4.93 -35.55 21.83
N HIS A 26 3.70 -35.75 22.31
CA HIS A 26 2.60 -34.82 22.07
C HIS A 26 2.91 -33.43 22.62
N GLN A 27 3.36 -33.35 23.89
CA GLN A 27 3.66 -32.07 24.54
C GLN A 27 4.77 -31.28 23.82
N ARG A 28 5.81 -31.96 23.31
CA ARG A 28 6.83 -31.31 22.47
C ARG A 28 6.27 -30.78 21.15
N GLN A 29 5.40 -31.55 20.48
CA GLN A 29 4.78 -31.14 19.23
C GLN A 29 3.81 -29.97 19.43
N LEU A 30 3.01 -30.01 20.51
CA LEU A 30 2.14 -28.92 20.91
C LEU A 30 2.93 -27.64 21.16
N LYS A 31 3.99 -27.72 21.97
CA LYS A 31 4.88 -26.58 22.23
C LYS A 31 5.47 -26.02 20.95
N ALA A 32 6.03 -26.87 20.09
CA ALA A 32 6.59 -26.43 18.81
C ALA A 32 5.56 -25.78 17.88
N ALA A 33 4.30 -26.23 17.90
CA ALA A 33 3.22 -25.60 17.13
C ALA A 33 2.86 -24.22 17.69
N LEU A 34 2.71 -24.10 19.01
CA LEU A 34 2.43 -22.83 19.69
C LEU A 34 3.59 -21.82 19.50
N ASP A 35 4.83 -22.26 19.59
CA ASP A 35 6.03 -21.43 19.37
C ASP A 35 6.11 -20.89 17.94
N ARG A 36 5.52 -21.56 16.94
CA ARG A 36 5.43 -21.05 15.56
C ARG A 36 4.35 -19.98 15.39
N LEU A 37 3.23 -20.10 16.11
CA LEU A 37 2.12 -19.16 16.05
C LEU A 37 2.40 -17.90 16.88
N LEU A 38 3.11 -18.04 17.99
CA LEU A 38 3.35 -16.96 18.95
C LEU A 38 3.96 -15.68 18.32
N PRO A 39 5.00 -15.74 17.46
CA PRO A 39 5.55 -14.54 16.83
C PRO A 39 4.54 -13.77 15.98
N GLN A 40 3.59 -14.47 15.35
CA GLN A 40 2.54 -13.83 14.55
C GLN A 40 1.54 -13.08 15.45
N VAL A 41 1.18 -13.68 16.58
CA VAL A 41 0.30 -13.06 17.59
C VAL A 41 1.01 -11.86 18.24
N GLU A 42 2.29 -11.97 18.57
CA GLU A 42 3.07 -10.87 19.13
C GLU A 42 3.24 -9.72 18.14
N ALA A 43 3.47 -10.03 16.86
CA ALA A 43 3.50 -9.02 15.81
C ALA A 43 2.17 -8.27 15.68
N ALA A 44 1.05 -9.01 15.70
CA ALA A 44 -0.28 -8.41 15.70
C ALA A 44 -0.52 -7.55 16.95
N ARG A 45 -0.11 -8.01 18.14
CA ARG A 45 -0.26 -7.23 19.38
C ARG A 45 0.48 -5.90 19.35
N ARG A 46 1.64 -5.82 18.68
CA ARG A 46 2.35 -4.54 18.53
C ARG A 46 1.51 -3.50 17.78
N ALA A 47 0.69 -3.94 16.82
CA ALA A 47 -0.18 -3.07 16.04
C ALA A 47 -1.39 -2.52 16.84
N ILE A 48 -1.71 -3.05 18.03
CA ILE A 48 -2.84 -2.55 18.85
C ILE A 48 -2.70 -1.06 19.16
N ARG A 49 -1.49 -0.65 19.56
CA ARG A 49 -1.23 0.74 19.97
C ARG A 49 -1.11 1.69 18.78
N THR A 50 -0.55 1.19 17.68
CA THR A 50 -0.27 1.96 16.48
C THR A 50 -0.59 1.08 15.28
N ALA A 51 -1.80 1.20 14.75
CA ALA A 51 -2.15 0.55 13.50
C ALA A 51 -1.30 1.11 12.36
N HIS A 52 -0.89 0.26 11.43
CA HIS A 52 -0.14 0.67 10.25
C HIS A 52 -1.06 0.51 9.05
N VAL A 53 -1.24 1.60 8.32
CA VAL A 53 -2.08 1.67 7.13
C VAL A 53 -1.18 1.98 5.95
N GLU A 54 -1.30 1.18 4.92
CA GLU A 54 -0.50 1.29 3.70
C GLU A 54 -1.41 1.08 2.49
N ARG A 55 -0.94 1.52 1.31
CA ARG A 55 -1.57 1.19 0.05
C ARG A 55 -1.59 -0.32 -0.15
N TYR A 56 -2.70 -0.84 -0.66
CA TYR A 56 -2.86 -2.26 -0.93
C TYR A 56 -1.84 -2.73 -1.99
N VAL A 57 -1.21 -3.87 -1.70
CA VAL A 57 -0.41 -4.66 -2.64
C VAL A 57 -0.81 -6.13 -2.51
N PRO A 58 -0.62 -6.97 -3.56
CA PRO A 58 -1.01 -8.38 -3.54
C PRO A 58 -0.42 -9.19 -2.37
N GLU A 59 0.75 -8.80 -1.84
CA GLU A 59 1.37 -9.44 -0.67
C GLU A 59 0.52 -9.34 0.61
N HIS A 60 -0.46 -8.44 0.66
CA HIS A 60 -1.35 -8.25 1.81
C HIS A 60 -2.42 -9.33 1.92
N ASP A 61 -2.68 -10.11 0.87
CA ASP A 61 -3.64 -11.22 0.89
C ASP A 61 -3.10 -12.48 1.57
N ARG A 62 -1.90 -12.39 2.17
CA ARG A 62 -1.32 -13.47 2.95
C ARG A 62 -2.22 -13.86 4.12
N CYS A 63 -2.36 -15.17 4.28
CA CYS A 63 -3.04 -15.77 5.41
C CYS A 63 -2.06 -16.44 6.38
N CYS A 64 -2.57 -16.74 7.57
CA CYS A 64 -1.90 -17.56 8.56
C CYS A 64 -2.86 -18.64 9.06
N TRP A 65 -2.32 -19.77 9.49
CA TRP A 65 -3.11 -20.88 10.02
C TRP A 65 -3.33 -20.71 11.52
N CYS A 66 -4.59 -20.61 11.96
CA CYS A 66 -4.92 -20.62 13.38
C CYS A 66 -5.03 -22.06 13.89
N LEU A 67 -4.11 -22.46 14.78
CA LEU A 67 -4.10 -23.79 15.39
C LEU A 67 -5.35 -24.06 16.25
N CYS A 68 -5.81 -23.06 17.00
CA CYS A 68 -6.98 -23.19 17.89
C CYS A 68 -8.27 -23.45 17.10
N CYS A 69 -8.44 -22.73 16.00
CA CYS A 69 -9.63 -22.78 15.17
C CYS A 69 -9.54 -23.83 14.06
N SER A 70 -8.33 -24.28 13.73
CA SER A 70 -8.06 -25.16 12.59
C SER A 70 -8.59 -24.57 11.27
N CYS A 71 -8.34 -23.28 11.06
CA CYS A 71 -8.73 -22.57 9.85
C CYS A 71 -7.66 -21.58 9.39
N GLU A 72 -7.78 -21.17 8.13
CA GLU A 72 -7.00 -20.11 7.54
C GLU A 72 -7.58 -18.74 7.91
N VAL A 73 -6.72 -17.80 8.28
CA VAL A 73 -7.07 -16.48 8.78
C VAL A 73 -6.27 -15.44 8.02
N ARG A 74 -6.95 -14.43 7.47
CA ARG A 74 -6.28 -13.29 6.82
C ARG A 74 -5.35 -12.59 7.79
N LYS A 75 -4.12 -12.33 7.38
CA LYS A 75 -3.15 -11.64 8.24
C LYS A 75 -3.49 -10.15 8.33
N HIS A 76 -3.79 -9.52 7.20
CA HIS A 76 -4.08 -8.10 7.07
C HIS A 76 -5.57 -7.87 6.80
N LEU A 77 -6.05 -6.63 7.01
CA LEU A 77 -7.41 -6.22 6.66
C LEU A 77 -7.34 -5.24 5.49
N SER A 78 -7.75 -5.67 4.31
CA SER A 78 -7.71 -4.87 3.08
C SER A 78 -9.11 -4.41 2.68
N HIS A 79 -9.24 -3.15 2.28
CA HIS A 79 -10.47 -2.58 1.73
C HIS A 79 -10.13 -1.54 0.66
N GLY A 80 -10.65 -1.73 -0.55
CA GLY A 80 -10.31 -0.88 -1.69
C GLY A 80 -8.80 -0.90 -1.97
N ASN A 81 -8.20 0.28 -2.07
CA ASN A 81 -6.77 0.49 -2.29
C ASN A 81 -5.96 0.58 -0.98
N LEU A 82 -6.54 0.28 0.18
CA LEU A 82 -5.87 0.38 1.48
C LEU A 82 -5.78 -0.95 2.19
N THR A 83 -4.77 -1.08 3.05
CA THR A 83 -4.57 -2.24 3.92
C THR A 83 -4.15 -1.79 5.31
N VAL A 84 -4.85 -2.30 6.33
CA VAL A 84 -4.45 -2.21 7.73
C VAL A 84 -3.64 -3.47 8.10
N LEU A 85 -2.37 -3.28 8.42
CA LEU A 85 -1.49 -4.40 8.73
C LEU A 85 -1.92 -5.10 10.03
N HIS A 86 -1.87 -6.44 10.02
CA HIS A 86 -2.29 -7.29 11.13
C HIS A 86 -3.78 -7.21 11.53
N GLY A 87 -4.60 -6.40 10.84
CA GLY A 87 -5.99 -6.17 11.20
C GLY A 87 -6.85 -7.43 11.18
N GLY A 88 -6.72 -8.25 10.13
CA GLY A 88 -7.48 -9.51 10.00
C GLY A 88 -7.15 -10.52 11.11
N LEU A 89 -5.87 -10.64 11.48
CA LEU A 89 -5.47 -11.52 12.57
C LEU A 89 -5.97 -11.00 13.93
N LEU A 90 -5.88 -9.69 14.18
CA LEU A 90 -6.41 -9.09 15.42
C LEU A 90 -7.92 -9.27 15.55
N GLU A 91 -8.66 -9.07 14.47
CA GLU A 91 -10.11 -9.31 14.43
C GLU A 91 -10.44 -10.76 14.79
N HIS A 92 -9.75 -11.72 14.17
CA HIS A 92 -9.93 -13.13 14.48
C HIS A 92 -9.63 -13.46 15.95
N LEU A 93 -8.49 -12.99 16.47
CA LEU A 93 -8.05 -13.31 17.84
C LEU A 93 -8.93 -12.65 18.92
N ALA A 94 -9.63 -11.57 18.57
CA ALA A 94 -10.60 -10.91 19.45
C ALA A 94 -12.01 -11.53 19.36
N SER A 95 -12.28 -12.40 18.39
CA SER A 95 -13.59 -12.99 18.17
C SER A 95 -14.02 -13.93 19.32
N PRO A 96 -15.33 -13.95 19.67
CA PRO A 96 -15.84 -14.90 20.64
C PRO A 96 -15.71 -16.36 20.15
N GLU A 97 -15.74 -16.59 18.85
CA GLU A 97 -15.52 -17.90 18.22
C GLU A 97 -14.11 -18.41 18.51
N HIS A 98 -13.09 -17.57 18.30
CA HIS A 98 -11.70 -17.92 18.62
C HIS A 98 -11.50 -18.14 20.12
N LYS A 99 -12.11 -17.33 20.98
CA LYS A 99 -12.04 -17.52 22.43
C LYS A 99 -12.58 -18.91 22.83
N LYS A 100 -13.74 -19.30 22.29
CA LYS A 100 -14.33 -20.63 22.52
C LYS A 100 -13.42 -21.74 21.96
N ALA A 101 -12.92 -21.59 20.75
CA ALA A 101 -12.03 -22.56 20.12
C ALA A 101 -10.71 -22.74 20.89
N THR A 102 -10.11 -21.64 21.35
CA THR A 102 -8.90 -21.64 22.18
C THR A 102 -9.14 -22.33 23.51
N ASN A 103 -10.26 -22.05 24.19
CA ASN A 103 -10.63 -22.76 25.42
C ASN A 103 -10.72 -24.27 25.22
N ARG A 104 -11.41 -24.69 24.16
CA ARG A 104 -11.56 -26.10 23.77
C ARG A 104 -10.19 -26.73 23.46
N PHE A 105 -9.40 -26.08 22.60
CA PHE A 105 -8.07 -26.55 22.20
C PHE A 105 -7.14 -26.74 23.40
N TRP A 106 -7.11 -25.80 24.34
CA TRP A 106 -6.30 -25.91 25.55
C TRP A 106 -6.70 -27.11 26.41
N TRP A 107 -8.01 -27.34 26.57
CA TRP A 107 -8.52 -28.45 27.35
C TRP A 107 -8.28 -29.81 26.70
N GLU A 108 -8.44 -29.90 25.37
CA GLU A 108 -8.24 -31.12 24.58
C GLU A 108 -6.77 -31.54 24.57
N ASN A 109 -5.85 -30.60 24.39
CA ASN A 109 -4.42 -30.88 24.25
C ASN A 109 -3.62 -30.79 25.56
N LYS A 110 -4.29 -30.48 26.68
CA LYS A 110 -3.64 -30.29 28.00
C LYS A 110 -2.46 -29.32 27.92
N ALA A 111 -2.68 -28.21 27.23
CA ALA A 111 -1.69 -27.16 27.05
C ALA A 111 -1.44 -26.40 28.36
N GLU A 112 -0.27 -25.78 28.46
CA GLU A 112 0.13 -24.99 29.63
C GLU A 112 -0.79 -23.78 29.83
N VAL A 113 -1.39 -23.68 31.02
CA VAL A 113 -2.46 -22.71 31.32
C VAL A 113 -1.97 -21.26 31.19
N HIS A 114 -0.76 -20.96 31.66
CA HIS A 114 -0.19 -19.61 31.65
C HIS A 114 0.11 -19.08 30.23
N MET A 115 0.23 -19.97 29.25
CA MET A 115 0.46 -19.56 27.85
C MET A 115 -0.83 -19.14 27.14
N LYS A 116 -2.00 -19.52 27.67
CA LYS A 116 -3.30 -19.32 27.01
C LYS A 116 -3.60 -17.86 26.71
N GLU A 117 -3.39 -16.98 27.68
CA GLU A 117 -3.69 -15.55 27.56
C GLU A 117 -2.88 -14.88 26.45
N LYS A 118 -1.69 -15.42 26.11
CA LYS A 118 -0.89 -14.89 25.00
C LYS A 118 -1.62 -14.97 23.67
N PHE A 119 -2.48 -15.97 23.46
CA PHE A 119 -3.21 -16.24 22.23
C PHE A 119 -4.63 -15.64 22.18
N LEU A 120 -5.01 -14.81 23.15
CA LEU A 120 -6.31 -14.15 23.23
C LEU A 120 -6.15 -12.64 23.21
N ILE A 121 -6.91 -11.93 22.36
CA ILE A 121 -6.99 -10.47 22.42
C ILE A 121 -8.21 -10.09 23.24
N SER A 122 -8.02 -9.23 24.25
CA SER A 122 -9.13 -8.77 25.07
C SER A 122 -10.06 -7.84 24.26
N PRO A 123 -11.36 -7.74 24.60
CA PRO A 123 -12.24 -6.76 23.96
C PRO A 123 -11.73 -5.31 24.11
N GLN A 124 -11.06 -5.01 25.22
CA GLN A 124 -10.45 -3.70 25.47
C GLN A 124 -9.27 -3.43 24.53
N ASP A 125 -8.37 -4.41 24.36
CA ASP A 125 -7.25 -4.33 23.43
C ASP A 125 -7.75 -4.16 22.00
N TYR A 126 -8.79 -4.90 21.61
CA TYR A 126 -9.37 -4.77 20.27
C TYR A 126 -10.06 -3.42 20.07
N ALA A 127 -10.76 -2.89 21.09
CA ALA A 127 -11.31 -1.54 21.03
C ALA A 127 -10.21 -0.47 20.91
N GLN A 128 -9.07 -0.66 21.59
CA GLN A 128 -7.91 0.21 21.43
C GLN A 128 -7.33 0.13 20.02
N PHE A 129 -7.22 -1.06 19.45
CA PHE A 129 -6.81 -1.25 18.06
C PHE A 129 -7.75 -0.52 17.09
N LYS A 130 -9.08 -0.61 17.26
CA LYS A 130 -10.02 0.13 16.40
C LYS A 130 -9.77 1.64 16.46
N LYS A 131 -9.47 2.19 17.64
CA LYS A 131 -9.14 3.61 17.80
C LYS A 131 -7.83 3.98 17.10
N SER A 132 -6.80 3.13 17.20
CA SER A 132 -5.52 3.39 16.51
C SER A 132 -5.64 3.20 14.99
N MET A 133 -6.52 2.31 14.54
CA MET A 133 -6.86 2.11 13.13
C MET A 133 -7.51 3.35 12.52
N VAL A 134 -8.50 3.95 13.18
CA VAL A 134 -9.11 5.21 12.71
C VAL A 134 -8.05 6.28 12.57
N LYS A 135 -7.23 6.50 13.61
CA LYS A 135 -6.12 7.47 13.54
C LYS A 135 -5.10 7.17 12.44
N GLY A 136 -4.84 5.89 12.18
CA GLY A 136 -3.93 5.46 11.13
C GLY A 136 -4.47 5.74 9.74
N LEU A 137 -5.79 5.61 9.55
CA LEU A 137 -6.47 5.96 8.30
C LEU A 137 -6.45 7.48 8.10
N ASP A 138 -6.83 8.26 9.11
CA ASP A 138 -6.78 9.73 9.07
C ASP A 138 -5.36 10.22 8.71
N SER A 139 -4.34 9.69 9.38
CA SER A 139 -2.94 10.04 9.12
C SER A 139 -2.45 9.60 7.73
N TYR A 140 -3.00 8.55 7.14
CA TYR A 140 -2.67 8.14 5.78
C TYR A 140 -3.28 9.12 4.78
N GLU A 141 -4.57 9.46 4.94
CA GLU A 141 -5.27 10.43 4.09
C GLU A 141 -4.58 11.80 4.09
N GLU A 142 -4.23 12.31 5.27
CA GLU A 142 -3.47 13.57 5.39
C GLU A 142 -2.13 13.53 4.62
N LYS A 143 -1.41 12.41 4.63
CA LYS A 143 -0.15 12.27 3.89
C LYS A 143 -0.37 12.27 2.38
N GLU A 144 -1.38 11.56 1.90
CA GLU A 144 -1.71 11.55 0.48
C GLU A 144 -2.13 12.94 0.00
N ASP A 145 -2.89 13.68 0.81
CA ASP A 145 -3.29 15.06 0.52
C ASP A 145 -2.08 15.99 0.40
N GLU A 146 -1.08 15.86 1.28
CA GLU A 146 0.16 16.63 1.19
C GLU A 146 0.95 16.31 -0.08
N VAL A 147 1.02 15.02 -0.48
CA VAL A 147 1.64 14.61 -1.74
C VAL A 147 0.91 15.24 -2.94
N ILE A 148 -0.43 15.23 -2.94
CA ILE A 148 -1.24 15.85 -4.00
C ILE A 148 -0.99 17.36 -4.07
N LYS A 149 -0.94 18.05 -2.93
CA LYS A 149 -0.63 19.50 -2.86
C LYS A 149 0.75 19.82 -3.41
N GLU A 150 1.75 19.02 -3.07
CA GLU A 150 3.12 19.18 -3.57
C GLU A 150 3.18 19.00 -5.09
N MET A 151 2.57 17.92 -5.62
CA MET A 151 2.49 17.69 -7.06
C MET A 151 1.77 18.84 -7.78
N ALA A 152 0.68 19.35 -7.22
CA ALA A 152 -0.04 20.49 -7.79
C ALA A 152 0.81 21.78 -7.79
N ALA A 153 1.66 21.99 -6.77
CA ALA A 153 2.59 23.12 -6.72
C ALA A 153 3.66 23.02 -7.80
N GLN A 154 4.23 21.83 -8.01
CA GLN A 154 5.21 21.58 -9.08
C GLN A 154 4.60 21.84 -10.46
N ILE A 155 3.36 21.40 -10.71
CA ILE A 155 2.65 21.66 -11.97
C ILE A 155 2.53 23.17 -12.22
N ARG A 156 2.06 23.94 -11.22
CA ARG A 156 1.93 25.40 -11.34
C ARG A 156 3.26 26.10 -11.59
N GLU A 157 4.35 25.63 -10.98
CA GLU A 157 5.69 26.18 -11.21
C GLU A 157 6.18 25.92 -12.64
N VAL A 158 5.98 24.69 -13.14
CA VAL A 158 6.33 24.33 -14.52
C VAL A 158 5.51 25.15 -15.52
N GLU A 159 4.20 25.29 -15.29
CA GLU A 159 3.32 26.12 -16.12
C GLU A 159 3.76 27.59 -16.12
N HIS A 160 4.10 28.14 -14.95
CA HIS A 160 4.63 29.51 -14.84
C HIS A 160 5.90 29.69 -15.69
N ARG A 161 6.85 28.77 -15.55
CA ARG A 161 8.11 28.78 -16.30
C ARG A 161 7.88 28.69 -17.82
N GLN A 162 6.94 27.83 -18.25
CA GLN A 162 6.55 27.73 -19.66
C GLN A 162 5.95 29.04 -20.17
N GLN A 163 5.07 29.68 -19.38
CA GLN A 163 4.48 30.97 -19.72
C GLN A 163 5.54 32.08 -19.85
N GLU A 164 6.54 32.11 -18.98
CA GLU A 164 7.67 33.05 -19.06
C GLU A 164 8.46 32.88 -20.37
N VAL A 165 8.82 31.63 -20.71
CA VAL A 165 9.54 31.33 -21.96
C VAL A 165 8.73 31.76 -23.19
N VAL A 166 7.44 31.44 -23.22
CA VAL A 166 6.54 31.83 -24.32
C VAL A 166 6.45 33.35 -24.42
N ARG A 167 6.32 34.07 -23.29
CA ARG A 167 6.28 35.53 -23.27
C ARG A 167 7.56 36.15 -23.83
N SER A 168 8.73 35.67 -23.43
CA SER A 168 10.01 36.20 -23.92
C SER A 168 10.24 35.99 -25.41
N VAL A 169 9.66 34.94 -26.01
CA VAL A 169 9.73 34.72 -27.47
C VAL A 169 8.78 35.64 -28.24
N LEU A 170 7.64 35.99 -27.65
CA LEU A 170 6.60 36.80 -28.27
C LEU A 170 6.76 38.30 -28.02
N GLU A 171 7.63 38.73 -27.10
CA GLU A 171 7.94 40.15 -26.88
C GLU A 171 8.53 40.77 -28.17
N PRO A 172 7.87 41.79 -28.76
CA PRO A 172 8.43 42.51 -29.89
C PRO A 172 9.75 43.17 -29.47
N GLN A 173 10.83 42.93 -30.22
CA GLN A 173 12.04 43.76 -30.13
C GLN A 173 11.60 45.22 -30.28
N ALA A 174 11.75 46.01 -29.21
CA ALA A 174 11.50 47.44 -29.26
C ALA A 174 12.42 48.03 -30.33
N VAL A 175 11.82 48.41 -31.46
CA VAL A 175 12.49 49.26 -32.45
C VAL A 175 12.87 50.53 -31.67
N PRO A 176 14.17 50.89 -31.57
CA PRO A 176 14.56 52.12 -30.93
C PRO A 176 13.89 53.26 -31.70
N ASP A 177 13.08 54.04 -31.00
CA ASP A 177 12.46 55.24 -31.55
C ASP A 177 13.60 56.22 -31.92
N PRO A 178 13.76 56.63 -33.19
CA PRO A 178 14.77 57.61 -33.53
C PRO A 178 14.31 58.98 -33.00
N GLU A 179 14.94 59.45 -31.93
CA GLU A 179 14.75 60.81 -31.44
C GLU A 179 14.91 61.83 -32.57
N GLU A 180 13.96 62.77 -32.64
CA GLU A 180 13.91 63.88 -33.59
C GLU A 180 15.21 64.69 -33.59
N GLY A 181 15.89 64.69 -34.72
CA GLY A 181 17.11 65.46 -34.93
C GLY A 181 17.44 65.69 -36.39
N SER A 182 16.81 66.73 -36.97
CA SER A 182 17.33 67.53 -38.10
C SER A 182 17.12 67.03 -39.53
N SER A 183 17.03 68.02 -40.40
CA SER A 183 16.36 68.04 -41.71
C SER A 183 17.20 67.58 -42.90
N ALA A 184 16.48 67.20 -43.97
CA ALA A 184 16.81 67.23 -45.40
C ALA A 184 17.24 65.90 -46.10
N PRO A 185 16.89 65.73 -47.40
CA PRO A 185 16.64 64.45 -48.03
C PRO A 185 17.84 63.91 -48.82
N GLY A 186 18.06 62.60 -48.79
CA GLY A 186 19.19 61.98 -49.49
C GLY A 186 18.93 60.55 -49.94
N SER A 187 18.51 60.41 -51.20
CA SER A 187 18.93 59.39 -52.17
C SER A 187 18.94 57.92 -51.73
N TRP A 188 17.97 57.16 -52.24
CA TRP A 188 18.03 55.70 -52.34
C TRP A 188 19.30 55.22 -53.06
N LYS A 189 20.07 54.35 -52.41
CA LYS A 189 20.92 53.34 -53.07
C LYS A 189 20.93 52.07 -52.21
N GLY A 190 20.32 51.02 -52.75
CA GLY A 190 20.41 49.68 -52.18
C GLY A 190 21.83 49.12 -52.30
N THR A 191 22.25 48.34 -51.31
CA THR A 191 23.29 47.32 -51.49
C THR A 191 23.02 46.14 -50.56
N ASN A 192 23.06 44.94 -51.15
CA ASN A 192 23.04 43.61 -50.54
C ASN A 192 23.88 43.49 -49.27
N SER A 193 23.39 42.71 -48.31
CA SER A 193 24.21 41.80 -47.49
C SER A 193 23.36 40.63 -47.01
N GLN A 194 23.63 39.45 -47.58
CA GLN A 194 23.13 38.17 -47.10
C GLN A 194 23.81 37.84 -45.76
N VAL A 195 23.03 37.48 -44.75
CA VAL A 195 23.55 36.78 -43.55
C VAL A 195 22.64 35.59 -43.30
N ALA A 196 23.18 34.39 -43.51
CA ALA A 196 22.51 33.13 -43.25
C ALA A 196 22.50 32.84 -41.73
N PRO A 197 21.41 32.31 -41.15
CA PRO A 197 21.43 31.84 -39.78
C PRO A 197 22.07 30.45 -39.74
N THR A 198 23.22 30.35 -39.08
CA THR A 198 23.86 29.07 -38.76
C THR A 198 23.09 28.43 -37.59
N SER A 199 22.28 27.41 -37.87
CA SER A 199 21.71 26.54 -36.85
C SER A 199 22.83 25.75 -36.16
N GLN A 200 23.18 26.14 -34.93
CA GLN A 200 23.87 25.25 -33.99
C GLN A 200 22.86 24.81 -32.93
N ARG A 201 22.47 23.53 -33.02
CA ARG A 201 21.79 22.77 -31.96
C ARG A 201 22.75 22.59 -30.78
N PRO A 202 22.32 22.83 -29.52
CA PRO A 202 23.00 22.25 -28.37
C PRO A 202 22.60 20.78 -28.23
N SER A 203 23.60 19.90 -28.18
CA SER A 203 23.46 18.48 -27.89
C SER A 203 22.89 18.25 -26.49
N TYR A 204 21.82 17.45 -26.41
CA TYR A 204 21.28 16.88 -25.18
C TYR A 204 22.07 15.62 -24.80
N LEU A 205 22.69 15.64 -23.63
CA LEU A 205 23.11 14.51 -22.78
C LEU A 205 22.98 15.06 -21.35
N ASP A 206 22.43 14.42 -20.31
CA ASP A 206 21.78 13.14 -20.08
C ASP A 206 20.88 13.40 -18.85
N LEU A 207 19.58 13.10 -18.93
CA LEU A 207 18.69 13.03 -17.76
C LEU A 207 18.16 11.60 -17.67
N PRO A 208 18.08 11.00 -16.46
CA PRO A 208 17.64 9.63 -16.29
C PRO A 208 16.19 9.47 -16.78
N PRO A 209 15.84 8.32 -17.37
CA PRO A 209 14.52 8.13 -17.96
C PRO A 209 13.46 8.22 -16.86
N ALA A 210 12.52 9.14 -17.03
CA ALA A 210 11.27 9.16 -16.29
C ALA A 210 10.58 7.80 -16.50
N GLN A 211 10.16 7.16 -15.41
CA GLN A 211 9.28 6.00 -15.50
C GLN A 211 7.99 6.43 -16.20
N GLU A 212 7.82 5.97 -17.45
CA GLU A 212 6.56 6.05 -18.16
C GLU A 212 5.51 5.25 -17.37
N LEU A 213 4.66 5.95 -16.63
CA LEU A 213 3.38 5.40 -16.22
C LEU A 213 2.50 5.36 -17.48
N ASP A 214 2.36 4.16 -18.03
CA ASP A 214 1.46 3.85 -19.13
C ASP A 214 0.00 3.95 -18.64
N TRP A 215 -0.62 5.12 -18.84
CA TRP A 215 -2.04 5.35 -18.50
C TRP A 215 -2.96 5.32 -19.72
N MET A 216 -2.49 4.95 -20.91
CA MET A 216 -3.36 4.85 -22.09
C MET A 216 -2.98 3.71 -23.04
N ASP A 217 -3.31 2.48 -22.66
CA ASP A 217 -3.73 1.48 -23.63
C ASP A 217 -4.84 0.58 -23.08
N THR A 218 -6.08 1.06 -23.16
CA THR A 218 -7.22 0.14 -23.33
C THR A 218 -7.92 0.55 -24.61
N GLY A 219 -7.32 0.15 -25.74
CA GLY A 219 -8.00 0.12 -27.02
C GLY A 219 -9.24 -0.77 -26.98
N GLN A 220 -10.41 -0.18 -26.73
CA GLN A 220 -11.69 -0.68 -27.24
C GLN A 220 -12.32 0.40 -28.11
N PRO A 221 -12.53 0.17 -29.42
CA PRO A 221 -13.22 1.13 -30.26
C PRO A 221 -14.71 1.17 -29.90
N LEU A 222 -15.18 2.36 -29.52
CA LEU A 222 -16.59 2.66 -29.33
C LEU A 222 -17.31 2.53 -30.69
N THR A 223 -18.09 1.46 -30.87
CA THR A 223 -18.96 1.32 -32.05
C THR A 223 -20.18 2.21 -31.91
N PHE A 224 -20.25 3.22 -32.78
CA PHE A 224 -21.40 4.10 -32.99
C PHE A 224 -22.57 3.33 -33.61
N ILE A 225 -23.68 3.15 -32.88
CA ILE A 225 -24.93 2.62 -33.44
C ILE A 225 -25.74 3.81 -33.94
N GLY A 226 -25.58 4.13 -35.22
CA GLY A 226 -26.49 5.00 -35.96
C GLY A 226 -27.62 4.16 -36.56
N HIS A 227 -28.85 4.37 -36.13
CA HIS A 227 -30.03 4.03 -36.93
C HIS A 227 -30.73 5.33 -37.31
N GLN A 228 -30.67 5.63 -38.61
CA GLN A 228 -31.44 6.66 -39.26
C GLN A 228 -32.52 5.96 -40.09
N VAL A 229 -33.76 6.42 -39.88
CA VAL A 229 -35.03 6.17 -40.61
C VAL A 229 -35.68 4.79 -40.44
#